data_AF-A0A7V1ZGY0-F1
#
_entry.id   AF-A0A7V1ZGY0-F1
#
_cell.length_a   1.000
_cell.length_b   1.000
_cell.length_c   1.000
_cell.angle_alpha   90.00
_cell.angle_beta   90.00
_cell.angle_gamma   90.00
#
_symmetry.space_group_name_H-M   'P 1'
#
loop_
_entity.id
_entity.type
_entity.pdbx_description
1 polymer ?
#
loop_
_entity_poly.entity_id
_entity_poly.type
_entity_poly.pdbx_seq_one_letter_code
_entity_poly.pdbx_strand_id
1 'polypeptide(L)'
;KGNPKNVRGLADLAREDIRAAVADPRTVCVGEYGERVLQRAGQWEKIMPKLGRAHSCEAVANLLATKTVDAVLGWDVFVHWFPGEVEEIPIPPELTPEQASVAGAVSVFSKHPKEALEVLRWLAGPKGKAIWRKYGYRTEP
;
A
#
# COMPACT_ATOMS: atom_id res chain seq x y z
N LYS A 1 -14.81 1.37 8.52
CA LYS A 1 -14.55 0.77 9.86
C LYS A 1 -15.65 -0.21 10.23
N GLY A 2 -15.31 -1.27 10.97
CA GLY A 2 -16.27 -2.26 11.46
C GLY A 2 -16.63 -3.32 10.42
N ASN A 3 -15.91 -3.35 9.30
CA ASN A 3 -15.99 -4.34 8.25
C ASN A 3 -17.43 -4.83 7.95
N PRO A 4 -18.35 -3.95 7.50
CA PRO A 4 -19.78 -4.27 7.37
C PRO A 4 -20.07 -5.36 6.33
N LYS A 5 -19.14 -5.57 5.39
CA LYS A 5 -19.21 -6.62 4.36
C LYS A 5 -18.53 -7.93 4.78
N ASN A 6 -17.97 -7.97 5.98
CA ASN A 6 -17.27 -9.12 6.55
C ASN A 6 -16.22 -9.68 5.57
N VAL A 7 -15.39 -8.80 5.03
CA VAL A 7 -14.22 -9.14 4.21
C VAL A 7 -13.21 -9.84 5.12
N ARG A 8 -12.69 -11.00 4.72
CA ARG A 8 -11.75 -11.80 5.52
C ARG A 8 -10.46 -12.13 4.79
N GLY A 9 -10.43 -11.93 3.47
CA GLY A 9 -9.21 -12.12 2.70
C GLY A 9 -9.41 -11.86 1.21
N LEU A 10 -8.38 -12.22 0.43
CA LEU A 10 -8.30 -11.95 -1.01
C LEU A 10 -9.52 -12.48 -1.77
N ALA A 11 -9.97 -13.70 -1.46
CA ALA A 11 -11.09 -14.33 -2.16
C ALA A 11 -12.40 -13.52 -2.09
N ASP A 12 -12.61 -12.76 -1.01
CA ASP A 12 -13.79 -11.91 -0.84
C ASP A 12 -13.81 -10.75 -1.85
N LEU A 13 -12.65 -10.31 -2.35
CA LEU A 13 -12.57 -9.26 -3.35
C LEU A 13 -13.24 -9.64 -4.68
N ALA A 14 -13.51 -10.94 -4.90
CA ALA A 14 -14.26 -11.42 -6.07
C ALA A 14 -15.78 -11.52 -5.84
N ARG A 15 -16.29 -11.21 -4.64
CA ARG A 15 -17.73 -11.26 -4.35
C ARG A 15 -18.47 -10.14 -5.09
N GLU A 16 -19.64 -10.46 -5.61
CA GLU A 16 -20.48 -9.51 -6.36
C GLU A 16 -21.01 -8.36 -5.50
N ASP A 17 -21.09 -8.55 -4.17
CA ASP A 17 -21.60 -7.53 -3.25
C ASP A 17 -20.50 -6.59 -2.70
N ILE A 18 -19.26 -6.74 -3.15
CA ILE A 18 -18.09 -5.97 -2.74
C ILE A 18 -17.58 -5.13 -3.90
N ARG A 19 -17.53 -3.80 -3.70
CA ARG A 19 -16.79 -2.89 -4.57
C ARG A 19 -15.36 -2.87 -4.10
N ALA A 20 -14.44 -3.40 -4.90
CA ALA A 20 -13.03 -3.42 -4.54
C ALA A 20 -12.19 -2.66 -5.57
N ALA A 21 -11.06 -2.11 -5.12
CA ALA A 21 -10.12 -1.41 -6.00
C ALA A 21 -8.66 -1.73 -5.67
N VAL A 22 -7.80 -1.46 -6.64
CA VAL A 22 -6.35 -1.50 -6.51
C VAL A 22 -5.76 -0.34 -7.31
N ALA A 23 -4.56 0.11 -6.96
CA ALA A 23 -3.85 1.05 -7.83
C ALA A 23 -3.47 0.37 -9.17
N ASP A 24 -3.31 1.14 -10.24
CA ASP A 24 -2.91 0.60 -11.54
C ASP A 24 -1.52 -0.06 -11.44
N PRO A 25 -1.40 -1.39 -11.62
CA PRO A 25 -0.14 -2.10 -11.45
C PRO A 25 0.93 -1.69 -12.47
N ARG A 26 0.54 -1.08 -13.59
CA ARG A 26 1.47 -0.65 -14.64
C ARG A 26 2.24 0.63 -14.28
N THR A 27 1.72 1.42 -13.34
CA THR A 27 2.27 2.75 -13.03
C THR A 27 2.44 3.02 -11.53
N VAL A 28 1.85 2.21 -10.66
CA VAL A 28 1.87 2.43 -9.21
C VAL A 28 2.39 1.19 -8.50
N CYS A 29 3.43 1.35 -7.69
CA CYS A 29 4.10 0.25 -6.99
C CYS A 29 3.12 -0.59 -6.15
N VAL A 30 2.20 0.02 -5.37
CA VAL A 30 1.23 -0.76 -4.58
C VAL A 30 0.34 -1.65 -5.44
N GLY A 31 0.04 -1.22 -6.67
CA GLY A 31 -0.70 -2.03 -7.64
C GLY A 31 0.11 -3.23 -8.09
N GLU A 32 1.40 -3.02 -8.41
CA GLU A 32 2.34 -4.08 -8.80
C GLU A 32 2.51 -5.14 -7.69
N TYR A 33 2.59 -4.72 -6.42
CA TYR A 33 2.61 -5.64 -5.28
C TYR A 33 1.28 -6.38 -5.13
N GLY A 34 0.15 -5.68 -5.28
CA GLY A 34 -1.18 -6.30 -5.27
C GLY A 34 -1.35 -7.36 -6.37
N GLU A 35 -0.78 -7.10 -7.56
CA GLU A 35 -0.71 -8.06 -8.65
C GLU A 35 0.05 -9.32 -8.27
N ARG A 36 1.28 -9.17 -7.75
CA ARG A 36 2.10 -10.31 -7.33
C ARG A 36 1.42 -11.12 -6.22
N VAL A 37 0.77 -10.46 -5.26
CA VAL A 37 0.00 -11.12 -4.20
C VAL A 37 -1.10 -12.00 -4.79
N LEU A 38 -1.89 -11.47 -5.72
CA LEU A 38 -2.99 -12.21 -6.34
C LEU A 38 -2.48 -13.36 -7.23
N GLN A 39 -1.35 -13.18 -7.92
CA GLN A 39 -0.71 -14.23 -8.71
C GLN A 39 -0.21 -15.37 -7.82
N ARG A 40 0.48 -15.06 -6.72
CA ARG A 40 0.94 -16.06 -5.72
C ARG A 40 -0.21 -16.81 -5.08
N ALA A 41 -1.34 -16.13 -4.84
CA ALA A 41 -2.54 -16.75 -4.32
C ALA A 41 -3.26 -17.64 -5.35
N GLY A 42 -2.88 -17.62 -6.62
CA GLY A 42 -3.59 -18.29 -7.70
C GLY A 42 -4.97 -17.71 -7.99
N GLN A 43 -5.22 -16.45 -7.62
CA GLN A 43 -6.53 -15.79 -7.73
C GLN A 43 -6.54 -14.59 -8.68
N TRP A 44 -5.40 -14.26 -9.29
CA TRP A 44 -5.24 -13.15 -10.23
C TRP A 44 -6.33 -13.09 -11.30
N GLU A 45 -6.52 -14.15 -12.07
CA GLU A 45 -7.48 -14.18 -13.18
C GLU A 45 -8.93 -13.97 -12.71
N LYS A 46 -9.25 -14.40 -11.49
CA LYS A 46 -10.58 -14.30 -10.91
C LYS A 46 -10.87 -12.92 -10.30
N ILE A 47 -9.88 -12.34 -9.62
CA ILE A 47 -10.06 -11.12 -8.83
C ILE A 47 -9.72 -9.88 -9.65
N MET A 48 -8.58 -9.87 -10.32
CA MET A 48 -8.03 -8.64 -10.88
C MET A 48 -8.95 -7.95 -11.91
N PRO A 49 -9.68 -8.68 -12.79
CA PRO A 49 -10.64 -8.06 -13.71
C PRO A 49 -11.83 -7.38 -13.02
N LYS A 50 -12.15 -7.75 -11.78
CA LYS A 50 -13.27 -7.17 -11.01
C LYS A 50 -12.90 -5.92 -10.23
N LEU A 51 -11.62 -5.70 -10.00
CA LEU A 51 -11.14 -4.56 -9.21
C LEU A 51 -11.19 -3.27 -10.03
N GLY A 52 -11.70 -2.20 -9.44
CA GLY A 52 -11.49 -0.84 -9.93
C GLY A 52 -10.01 -0.45 -9.94
N ARG A 53 -9.67 0.60 -10.71
CA ARG A 53 -8.29 1.10 -10.85
C ARG A 53 -8.19 2.54 -10.39
N ALA A 54 -7.14 2.84 -9.63
CA ALA A 54 -6.78 4.18 -9.21
C ALA A 54 -5.35 4.54 -9.66
N HIS A 55 -5.10 5.82 -9.92
CA HIS A 55 -3.85 6.27 -10.55
C HIS A 55 -2.72 6.61 -9.55
N SER A 56 -2.93 6.41 -8.25
CA SER A 56 -1.89 6.59 -7.21
C SER A 56 -2.22 5.78 -5.95
N CYS A 57 -1.21 5.59 -5.08
CA CYS A 57 -1.40 4.99 -3.75
C CYS A 57 -2.41 5.79 -2.90
N GLU A 58 -2.32 7.11 -2.95
CA GLU A 58 -3.20 8.01 -2.22
C GLU A 58 -4.64 7.95 -2.75
N ALA A 59 -4.82 7.92 -4.07
CA ALA A 59 -6.14 7.81 -4.67
C ALA A 59 -6.85 6.51 -4.26
N VAL A 60 -6.16 5.36 -4.26
CA VAL A 60 -6.78 4.10 -3.84
C VAL A 60 -7.13 4.11 -2.34
N ALA A 61 -6.28 4.68 -1.49
CA ALA A 61 -6.56 4.80 -0.06
C ALA A 61 -7.77 5.72 0.21
N ASN A 62 -7.87 6.84 -0.51
CA ASN A 62 -8.99 7.77 -0.43
C ASN A 62 -10.32 7.12 -0.83
N LEU A 63 -10.35 6.28 -1.88
CA LEU A 63 -11.56 5.55 -2.27
C LEU A 63 -12.15 4.73 -1.11
N LEU A 64 -11.27 4.13 -0.31
CA LEU A 64 -11.69 3.37 0.87
C LEU A 64 -12.16 4.31 1.99
N ALA A 65 -11.38 5.36 2.29
CA ALA A 65 -11.69 6.33 3.34
C ALA A 65 -13.03 7.05 3.11
N THR A 66 -13.34 7.37 1.85
CA THR A 66 -14.62 8.02 1.48
C THR A 66 -15.76 7.03 1.25
N LYS A 67 -15.55 5.73 1.50
CA LYS A 67 -16.55 4.66 1.34
C LYS A 67 -17.07 4.50 -0.11
N THR A 68 -16.30 4.98 -1.08
CA THR A 68 -16.55 4.80 -2.52
C THR A 68 -16.40 3.33 -2.90
N VAL A 69 -15.45 2.64 -2.25
CA VAL A 69 -15.26 1.20 -2.33
C VAL A 69 -15.32 0.59 -0.92
N ASP A 70 -15.56 -0.72 -0.88
CA ASP A 70 -15.70 -1.49 0.36
C ASP A 70 -14.37 -2.13 0.80
N ALA A 71 -13.44 -2.37 -0.14
CA ALA A 71 -12.12 -2.94 0.13
C ALA A 71 -11.08 -2.49 -0.90
N VAL A 72 -9.80 -2.47 -0.50
CA VAL A 72 -8.69 -2.25 -1.43
C VAL A 72 -7.51 -3.17 -1.14
N LEU A 73 -6.74 -3.49 -2.17
CA LEU A 73 -5.37 -3.98 -2.00
C LEU A 73 -4.45 -2.78 -1.80
N GLY A 74 -3.84 -2.67 -0.64
CA GLY A 74 -3.11 -1.47 -0.21
C GLY A 74 -1.98 -1.75 0.77
N TRP A 75 -1.33 -0.68 1.22
CA TRP A 75 -0.31 -0.75 2.26
C TRP A 75 -0.93 -0.78 3.64
N ASP A 76 -0.28 -1.48 4.57
CA ASP A 76 -0.59 -1.47 6.01
C ASP A 76 -0.67 -0.03 6.56
N VAL A 77 0.22 0.86 6.11
CA VAL A 77 0.27 2.25 6.56
C VAL A 77 -1.01 3.06 6.27
N PHE A 78 -1.88 2.62 5.36
CA PHE A 78 -3.13 3.34 5.06
C PHE A 78 -4.06 3.46 6.27
N VAL A 79 -4.04 2.49 7.20
CA VAL A 79 -4.82 2.58 8.44
C VAL A 79 -4.39 3.76 9.32
N HIS A 80 -3.12 4.15 9.23
CA HIS A 80 -2.56 5.28 9.96
C HIS A 80 -2.84 6.63 9.28
N TRP A 81 -3.13 6.63 7.97
CA TRP A 81 -3.53 7.85 7.25
C TRP A 81 -4.97 8.26 7.58
N PHE A 82 -5.85 7.29 7.85
CA PHE A 82 -7.27 7.51 8.12
C PHE A 82 -7.70 6.81 9.41
N PRO A 83 -7.19 7.26 10.57
CA PRO A 83 -7.40 6.58 11.85
C PRO A 83 -8.90 6.54 12.20
N GLY A 84 -9.43 5.33 12.38
CA GLY A 84 -10.83 5.13 12.72
C GLY A 84 -11.79 5.10 11.53
N GLU A 85 -11.32 5.28 10.30
CA GLU A 85 -12.15 5.12 9.09
C GLU A 85 -11.82 3.82 8.35
N VAL A 86 -10.54 3.47 8.30
CA VAL A 86 -10.02 2.27 7.63
C VAL A 86 -9.69 1.18 8.67
N GLU A 87 -9.76 -0.07 8.22
CA GLU A 87 -9.38 -1.26 8.97
C GLU A 87 -8.55 -2.14 8.06
N GLU A 88 -7.46 -2.72 8.56
CA GLU A 88 -6.60 -3.62 7.79
C GLU A 88 -6.99 -5.08 7.98
N ILE A 89 -6.84 -5.86 6.91
CA ILE A 89 -6.91 -7.32 6.95
C ILE A 89 -5.54 -7.81 6.49
N PRO A 90 -4.72 -8.39 7.39
CA PRO A 90 -3.38 -8.84 7.03
C PRO A 90 -3.41 -9.89 5.93
N ILE A 91 -2.53 -9.73 4.94
CA ILE A 91 -2.26 -10.75 3.92
C ILE A 91 -1.24 -11.74 4.50
N PRO A 92 -1.41 -13.07 4.32
CA PRO A 92 -0.45 -14.06 4.80
C PRO A 92 0.98 -13.77 4.33
N PRO A 93 2.00 -13.83 5.21
CA PRO A 93 3.39 -13.50 4.87
C PRO A 93 3.96 -14.28 3.67
N GLU A 94 3.52 -15.52 3.46
CA GLU A 94 3.90 -16.35 2.31
C GLU A 94 3.47 -15.75 0.95
N LEU A 95 2.47 -14.87 0.92
CA LEU A 95 2.04 -14.15 -0.28
C LEU A 95 2.76 -12.80 -0.44
N THR A 96 3.39 -12.31 0.63
CA THR A 96 4.14 -11.06 0.69
C THR A 96 5.60 -11.28 1.13
N PRO A 97 6.36 -12.20 0.49
CA PRO A 97 7.74 -12.50 0.89
C PRO A 97 8.69 -11.32 0.66
N GLU A 98 8.31 -10.40 -0.22
CA GLU A 98 9.02 -9.14 -0.45
C GLU A 98 8.47 -8.08 0.49
N GLN A 99 9.30 -7.60 1.42
CA GLN A 99 9.00 -6.36 2.12
C GLN A 99 9.18 -5.18 1.16
N ALA A 100 8.14 -4.37 1.02
CA ALA A 100 8.25 -3.10 0.31
C ALA A 100 9.12 -2.12 1.10
N SER A 101 10.07 -1.49 0.43
CA SER A 101 10.93 -0.45 1.02
C SER A 101 10.77 0.87 0.28
N VAL A 102 10.85 1.97 1.02
CA VAL A 102 10.90 3.32 0.47
C VAL A 102 12.36 3.71 0.30
N ALA A 103 12.87 3.56 -0.93
CA ALA A 103 14.25 3.90 -1.26
C ALA A 103 14.41 5.39 -1.58
N GLY A 104 15.56 5.96 -1.19
CA GLY A 104 15.97 7.30 -1.57
C GLY A 104 17.31 7.27 -2.30
N ALA A 105 17.50 8.14 -3.29
CA ALA A 105 18.73 8.26 -4.05
C ALA A 105 19.03 9.72 -4.40
N VAL A 106 20.32 10.04 -4.58
CA VAL A 106 20.75 11.36 -5.06
C VAL A 106 20.83 11.32 -6.59
N SER A 107 20.17 12.27 -7.24
CA SER A 107 20.24 12.40 -8.70
C SER A 107 21.67 12.72 -9.16
N VAL A 108 22.14 12.04 -10.21
CA VAL A 108 23.44 12.33 -10.86
C VAL A 108 23.51 13.72 -11.48
N PHE A 109 22.37 14.37 -11.68
CA PHE A 109 22.25 15.74 -12.20
C PHE A 109 22.14 16.81 -11.09
N SER A 110 22.23 16.41 -9.80
CA SER A 110 22.10 17.36 -8.69
C SER A 110 23.24 18.39 -8.71
N LYS A 111 22.88 19.67 -8.59
CA LYS A 111 23.83 20.76 -8.34
C LYS A 111 24.33 20.81 -6.89
N HIS A 112 23.68 20.05 -6.00
CA HIS A 112 23.96 20.00 -4.55
C HIS A 112 23.96 18.54 -4.05
N PRO A 113 24.86 17.68 -4.56
CA PRO A 113 24.83 16.25 -4.26
C PRO A 113 25.17 15.93 -2.80
N LYS A 114 26.01 16.76 -2.16
CA LYS A 114 26.40 16.57 -0.76
C LYS A 114 25.22 16.87 0.17
N GLU A 115 24.56 18.00 -0.04
CA GLU A 115 23.41 18.45 0.74
C GLU A 115 22.21 17.50 0.55
N ALA A 116 21.97 17.06 -0.69
CA ALA A 116 20.95 16.05 -0.97
C ALA A 116 21.22 14.72 -0.22
N LEU A 117 22.48 14.29 -0.16
CA LEU A 117 22.87 13.12 0.61
C LEU A 117 22.67 13.32 2.12
N GLU A 118 22.94 14.51 2.65
CA GLU A 118 22.68 14.84 4.05
C GLU A 118 21.18 14.76 4.40
N VAL A 119 20.29 15.16 3.48
CA VAL A 119 18.84 14.99 3.65
C VAL A 119 18.48 13.50 3.73
N LEU A 120 19.00 12.67 2.83
CA LEU A 120 18.74 11.22 2.85
C LEU A 120 19.27 10.58 4.15
N ARG A 121 20.46 10.97 4.59
CA ARG A 121 21.05 10.53 5.87
C ARG A 121 20.20 10.94 7.06
N TRP A 122 19.65 12.16 7.05
CA TRP A 122 18.76 12.63 8.10
C TRP A 122 17.44 11.85 8.12
N LEU A 123 16.82 11.62 6.95
CA LEU A 123 15.59 10.83 6.80
C LEU A 123 15.77 9.38 7.30
N ALA A 124 16.92 8.78 7.03
CA ALA A 124 17.28 7.44 7.49
C ALA A 124 17.86 7.40 8.91
N GLY A 125 18.19 8.56 9.49
CA GLY A 125 18.77 8.69 10.82
C GLY A 125 17.74 8.55 11.95
N PRO A 126 18.17 8.60 13.22
CA PRO A 126 17.29 8.38 14.37
C PRO A 126 16.05 9.29 14.41
N LYS A 127 16.23 10.58 14.09
CA LYS A 127 15.12 11.55 14.06
C LYS A 127 14.13 11.26 12.94
N GLY A 128 14.61 11.02 11.72
CA GLY A 128 13.76 10.64 10.59
C GLY A 128 12.99 9.34 10.86
N LYS A 129 13.69 8.29 11.33
CA LYS A 129 13.06 7.03 11.74
C LYS A 129 11.99 7.20 12.81
N ALA A 130 12.19 8.08 13.80
CA ALA A 130 11.16 8.36 14.80
C ALA A 130 9.88 8.97 14.18
N ILE A 131 10.03 9.84 13.17
CA ILE A 131 8.89 10.40 12.43
C ILE A 131 8.19 9.31 11.61
N TRP A 132 8.94 8.49 10.87
CA TRP A 132 8.38 7.35 10.12
C TRP A 132 7.56 6.43 11.03
N ARG A 133 8.10 6.02 12.18
CA ARG A 133 7.37 5.20 13.17
C ARG A 133 6.11 5.88 13.69
N LYS A 134 6.16 7.19 13.97
CA LYS A 134 4.99 7.97 14.41
C LYS A 134 3.82 7.86 13.42
N TYR A 135 4.11 7.75 12.13
CA TYR A 135 3.11 7.63 11.07
C TYR A 135 2.87 6.19 10.60
N GLY A 136 3.32 5.18 11.35
CA GLY A 136 3.01 3.77 11.09
C GLY A 136 3.96 3.04 10.14
N TYR A 137 5.08 3.65 9.74
CA TYR A 137 6.07 2.99 8.91
C TYR A 137 7.04 2.13 9.73
N ARG A 138 7.32 0.92 9.25
CA ARG A 138 8.43 0.09 9.73
C ARG A 138 9.77 0.73 9.35
N THR A 139 10.74 0.71 10.27
CA THR A 139 12.07 1.32 10.08
C THR A 139 13.22 0.39 10.46
N GLU A 140 12.87 -0.86 10.74
CA GLU A 140 13.74 -1.99 11.00
C GLU A 140 13.33 -3.13 10.03
N PRO A 141 14.28 -3.97 9.60
CA PRO A 141 14.01 -5.11 8.71
C PRO A 141 13.05 -6.13 9.32
#